data_AF-A0A5C0ZCS6-F1
#
_entry.id   AF-A0A5C0ZCS6-F1
#
_cell.length_a   1.000
_cell.length_b   1.000
_cell.length_c   1.000
_cell.angle_alpha   90.00
_cell.angle_beta   90.00
_cell.angle_gamma   90.00
#
_symmetry.space_group_name_H-M   'P 1'
#
loop_
_entity.id
_entity.type
_entity.pdbx_description
1 polymer ?
#
loop_
_entity_poly.entity_id
_entity_poly.type
_entity_poly.pdbx_seq_one_letter_code
_entity_poly.pdbx_strand_id
1 'polypeptide(L)'
;MENFIIIYRKYLLTTLLIASILAYIAYQPLIRLVDVTAAPIDYGVLSAILVAAVAVLSFVQLCLWVLHRHWPFLGEYAAEHFERNFKSLLSWQKVGVYLGFFLALLYAFVIALGALL
;
A
#
# COMPACT_ATOMS: atom_id res chain seq x y z
N MET A 1 -9.53 -2.16 26.31
CA MET A 1 -8.98 -1.12 25.43
C MET A 1 -8.19 -1.71 24.26
N GLU A 2 -7.42 -2.79 24.42
CA GLU A 2 -6.67 -3.43 23.31
C GLU A 2 -7.54 -3.89 22.11
N ASN A 3 -8.70 -4.51 22.36
CA ASN A 3 -9.59 -4.93 21.27
C ASN A 3 -10.05 -3.77 20.36
N PHE A 4 -10.21 -2.56 20.91
CA PHE A 4 -10.61 -1.39 20.12
C PHE A 4 -9.47 -0.91 19.20
N ILE A 5 -8.22 -0.96 19.68
CA ILE A 5 -7.02 -0.58 18.91
C ILE A 5 -6.79 -1.56 17.76
N ILE A 6 -6.96 -2.86 18.01
CA ILE A 6 -6.81 -3.92 16.99
C ILE A 6 -7.88 -3.77 15.90
N ILE A 7 -9.14 -3.55 16.30
CA ILE A 7 -10.25 -3.31 15.37
C ILE A 7 -10.01 -2.06 14.53
N TYR A 8 -9.61 -0.95 15.15
CA TYR A 8 -9.32 0.31 14.45
C TYR A 8 -8.21 0.14 13.41
N ARG A 9 -7.11 -0.51 13.80
CA ARG A 9 -5.96 -0.76 12.92
C ARG A 9 -6.32 -1.68 11.75
N LYS A 10 -7.24 -2.63 11.94
CA LYS A 10 -7.74 -3.53 10.89
C LYS A 10 -8.53 -2.77 9.81
N TYR A 11 -9.38 -1.82 10.20
CA TYR A 11 -10.20 -1.06 9.25
C TYR A 11 -9.48 0.17 8.67
N LEU A 12 -8.42 0.65 9.30
CA LEU A 12 -7.68 1.83 8.89
C LEU A 12 -7.21 1.77 7.43
N LEU A 13 -6.57 0.67 7.02
CA LEU A 13 -6.09 0.48 5.64
C LEU A 13 -7.24 0.59 4.62
N THR A 14 -8.35 -0.12 4.88
CA THR A 14 -9.54 -0.08 4.03
C THR A 14 -10.14 1.31 3.98
N THR A 15 -10.25 2.01 5.11
CA THR A 15 -10.79 3.37 5.15
C THR A 15 -9.90 4.36 4.41
N LEU A 16 -8.57 4.25 4.52
CA LEU A 16 -7.62 5.09 3.79
C LEU A 16 -7.70 4.82 2.28
N LEU A 17 -7.85 3.57 1.87
CA LEU A 17 -8.01 3.22 0.45
C LEU A 17 -9.29 3.85 -0.11
N ILE A 18 -10.42 3.67 0.57
CA ILE A 18 -11.71 4.26 0.17
C ILE A 18 -11.61 5.79 0.13
N ALA A 19 -11.03 6.41 1.15
CA ALA A 19 -10.84 7.86 1.21
C ALA A 19 -9.96 8.36 0.06
N SER A 20 -8.89 7.63 -0.28
CA SER A 20 -7.97 7.99 -1.38
C SER A 20 -8.66 7.90 -2.74
N ILE A 21 -9.50 6.88 -2.95
CA ILE A 21 -10.32 6.73 -4.17
C ILE A 21 -11.33 7.87 -4.28
N LEU A 22 -12.05 8.16 -3.19
CA LEU A 22 -13.02 9.26 -3.16
C LEU A 22 -12.33 10.61 -3.39
N ALA A 23 -11.16 10.83 -2.78
CA ALA A 23 -10.36 12.03 -2.98
C ALA A 23 -9.92 12.15 -4.45
N TYR A 24 -9.48 11.06 -5.09
CA TYR A 24 -9.12 11.05 -6.51
C TYR A 24 -10.30 11.42 -7.42
N ILE A 25 -11.48 10.83 -7.19
CA ILE A 25 -12.69 11.13 -7.98
C ILE A 25 -13.13 12.58 -7.76
N ALA A 26 -13.11 13.05 -6.51
CA ALA A 26 -13.50 14.42 -6.15
C ALA A 26 -12.45 15.47 -6.57
N TYR A 27 -11.21 15.06 -6.85
CA TYR A 27 -10.11 15.97 -7.12
C TYR A 27 -10.36 16.87 -8.33
N GLN A 28 -10.87 16.27 -9.40
CA GLN A 28 -11.06 16.93 -10.69
C GLN A 28 -12.11 18.06 -10.62
N PRO A 29 -13.31 17.89 -10.03
CA PRO A 29 -14.23 19.01 -9.84
C PRO A 29 -13.74 20.04 -8.81
N LEU A 30 -13.00 19.62 -7.76
CA LEU A 30 -12.54 20.54 -6.71
C LEU A 30 -11.51 21.56 -7.22
N ILE A 31 -10.55 21.14 -8.06
CA ILE A 31 -9.56 22.10 -8.58
C ILE A 31 -10.21 23.07 -9.56
N ARG A 32 -11.22 22.65 -10.32
CA ARG A 32 -11.94 23.56 -11.23
C ARG A 32 -12.65 24.69 -10.51
N LEU A 33 -12.96 24.55 -9.22
CA LEU A 33 -13.49 25.64 -8.39
C LEU A 33 -12.41 26.67 -8.02
N VAL A 34 -11.14 26.25 -7.94
CA VAL A 34 -10.00 27.11 -7.59
C VAL A 34 -9.41 27.77 -8.83
N ASP A 35 -9.27 27.00 -9.91
CA ASP A 35 -8.77 27.47 -11.20
C ASP A 35 -9.58 26.86 -12.35
N VAL A 36 -10.47 27.68 -12.91
CA VAL A 36 -11.31 27.36 -14.07
C VAL A 36 -10.50 27.27 -15.36
N THR A 37 -9.30 27.88 -15.40
CA THR A 37 -8.44 27.97 -16.59
C THR A 37 -7.35 26.90 -16.65
N ALA A 38 -7.13 26.15 -15.56
CA ALA A 38 -6.13 25.11 -15.51
C ALA A 38 -6.34 24.06 -16.62
N ALA A 39 -5.24 23.65 -17.27
CA ALA A 39 -5.31 22.75 -18.39
C ALA A 39 -5.63 21.32 -17.92
N PRO A 40 -6.30 20.48 -18.74
CA PRO A 40 -6.55 19.07 -18.44
C PRO A 40 -5.31 18.28 -17.99
N ILE A 41 -4.13 18.64 -18.50
CA ILE A 41 -2.83 18.02 -18.19
C ILE A 41 -2.37 18.32 -16.76
N ASP A 42 -2.63 19.52 -16.24
CA ASP A 42 -2.17 19.96 -14.91
C ASP A 42 -2.86 19.13 -13.81
N TYR A 43 -4.13 18.79 -14.01
CA TYR A 43 -4.87 17.91 -13.10
C TYR A 43 -4.34 16.48 -13.12
N GLY A 44 -3.87 15.99 -14.27
CA GLY A 44 -3.29 14.66 -14.41
C GLY A 44 -2.01 14.50 -13.60
N VAL A 45 -1.13 15.50 -13.65
CA VAL A 45 0.13 15.49 -12.89
C VAL A 45 -0.14 15.59 -11.39
N LEU A 46 -1.02 16.49 -10.95
CA LEU A 46 -1.26 16.68 -9.53
C LEU A 46 -2.09 15.53 -8.91
N SER A 47 -2.99 14.90 -9.68
CA SER A 47 -3.72 13.69 -9.25
C SER A 47 -2.86 12.44 -9.24
N ALA A 48 -1.69 12.43 -9.88
CA ALA A 48 -0.76 11.30 -9.89
C ALA A 48 -0.34 10.87 -8.47
N ILE A 49 -0.27 11.81 -7.52
CA ILE A 49 0.02 11.51 -6.11
C ILE A 49 -1.12 10.67 -5.49
N LEU A 50 -2.38 11.03 -5.79
CA LEU A 50 -3.55 10.27 -5.33
C LEU A 50 -3.60 8.89 -5.98
N VAL A 51 -3.29 8.80 -7.28
CA VAL A 51 -3.19 7.51 -7.99
C VAL A 51 -2.09 6.64 -7.39
N ALA A 52 -0.93 7.20 -7.07
CA ALA A 52 0.15 6.48 -6.41
C ALA A 52 -0.28 5.96 -5.02
N ALA A 53 -0.99 6.78 -4.24
CA ALA A 53 -1.54 6.36 -2.96
C ALA A 53 -2.53 5.19 -3.12
N VAL A 54 -3.47 5.28 -4.08
CA VAL A 54 -4.42 4.21 -4.39
C VAL A 54 -3.69 2.94 -4.82
N ALA A 55 -2.67 3.04 -5.68
CA ALA A 55 -1.90 1.90 -6.15
C ALA A 55 -1.17 1.18 -5.01
N VAL A 56 -0.47 1.93 -4.15
CA VAL A 56 0.25 1.37 -2.99
C VAL A 56 -0.72 0.72 -2.01
N LEU A 57 -1.81 1.41 -1.64
CA LEU A 57 -2.81 0.87 -0.70
C LEU A 57 -3.51 -0.38 -1.27
N SER A 58 -3.84 -0.38 -2.55
CA SER A 58 -4.43 -1.53 -3.23
C SER A 58 -3.46 -2.72 -3.25
N PHE A 59 -2.18 -2.47 -3.56
CA PHE A 59 -1.15 -3.50 -3.55
C PHE A 59 -0.98 -4.11 -2.15
N VAL A 60 -0.87 -3.29 -1.10
CA VAL A 60 -0.78 -3.77 0.28
C VAL A 60 -2.01 -4.59 0.66
N GLN A 61 -3.21 -4.12 0.32
CA GLN A 61 -4.46 -4.83 0.61
C GLN A 61 -4.51 -6.19 -0.09
N LEU A 62 -4.09 -6.26 -1.36
CA LEU A 62 -4.01 -7.50 -2.12
C LEU A 62 -2.98 -8.46 -1.51
N CYS A 63 -1.79 -7.99 -1.15
CA CYS A 63 -0.77 -8.81 -0.49
C CYS A 63 -1.30 -9.40 0.82
N LEU A 64 -1.94 -8.58 1.66
CA LEU A 64 -2.53 -9.05 2.92
C LEU A 64 -3.66 -10.05 2.68
N TRP A 65 -4.51 -9.81 1.69
CA TRP A 65 -5.59 -10.72 1.32
C TRP A 65 -5.05 -12.07 0.84
N VAL A 66 -4.08 -12.08 -0.07
CA VAL A 66 -3.42 -13.30 -0.56
C VAL A 66 -2.75 -14.04 0.59
N LEU A 67 -2.04 -13.33 1.46
CA LEU A 67 -1.34 -13.91 2.61
C LEU A 67 -2.32 -14.57 3.57
N HIS A 68 -3.40 -13.88 3.97
CA HIS A 68 -4.42 -14.46 4.85
C HIS A 68 -5.18 -15.61 4.20
N ARG A 69 -5.39 -15.56 2.88
CA ARG A 69 -6.14 -16.59 2.15
C ARG A 69 -5.37 -17.89 2.01
N HIS A 70 -4.08 -17.80 1.66
CA HIS A 70 -3.26 -18.99 1.39
C HIS A 70 -2.44 -19.44 2.60
N TRP A 71 -2.01 -18.51 3.46
CA TRP A 71 -1.21 -18.79 4.66
C TRP A 71 -1.75 -18.00 5.88
N PRO A 72 -2.92 -18.39 6.43
CA PRO A 72 -3.58 -17.64 7.49
C PRO A 72 -2.69 -17.42 8.72
N PHE A 73 -1.87 -18.41 9.11
CA PHE A 73 -0.92 -18.28 10.22
C PHE A 73 0.16 -17.21 9.97
N LEU A 74 0.62 -17.06 8.72
CA LEU A 74 1.56 -15.98 8.36
C LEU A 74 0.85 -14.62 8.33
N GLY A 75 -0.43 -14.60 7.93
CA GLY A 75 -1.26 -13.40 7.99
C GLY A 75 -1.40 -12.84 9.40
N GLU A 76 -1.72 -13.71 10.36
CA GLU A 76 -1.81 -13.36 11.79
C GLU A 76 -0.44 -12.93 12.34
N TYR A 77 0.62 -13.67 12.04
CA TYR A 77 1.97 -13.32 12.43
C TYR A 77 2.40 -11.95 11.88
N ALA A 78 2.11 -11.66 10.61
CA ALA A 78 2.40 -10.39 9.97
C ALA A 78 1.66 -9.22 10.65
N ALA A 79 0.41 -9.44 11.05
CA ALA A 79 -0.41 -8.42 11.69
C ALA A 79 -0.01 -8.13 13.14
N GLU A 80 0.37 -9.14 13.92
CA GLU A 80 0.50 -9.02 15.39
C GLU A 80 1.94 -9.13 15.91
N HIS A 81 2.83 -9.81 15.19
CA HIS A 81 4.14 -10.18 15.73
C HIS A 81 5.32 -9.68 14.90
N PHE A 82 5.12 -9.47 13.60
CA PHE A 82 6.21 -9.09 12.70
C PHE A 82 6.89 -7.79 13.11
N GLU A 83 6.14 -6.73 13.45
CA GLU A 83 6.73 -5.44 13.84
C GLU A 83 7.63 -5.57 15.09
N ARG A 84 7.14 -6.26 16.12
CA ARG A 84 7.89 -6.48 17.36
C ARG A 84 9.14 -7.31 17.11
N ASN A 85 8.99 -8.43 16.39
CA ASN A 85 10.09 -9.34 16.10
C ASN A 85 11.13 -8.68 15.19
N PHE A 86 10.69 -7.88 14.21
CA PHE A 86 11.56 -7.12 13.33
C PHE A 86 12.36 -6.06 14.10
N LYS A 87 11.73 -5.34 15.03
CA LYS A 87 12.41 -4.37 15.89
C LYS A 87 13.50 -5.01 16.75
N SER A 88 13.27 -6.23 17.24
CA SER A 88 14.27 -6.98 18.04
C SER A 88 15.44 -7.57 17.25
N LEU A 89 15.39 -7.58 15.91
CA LEU A 89 16.50 -8.07 15.10
C LEU A 89 17.75 -7.18 15.22
N LEU A 90 18.91 -7.82 15.12
CA LEU A 90 20.21 -7.16 15.00
C LEU A 90 20.26 -6.36 13.68
N SER A 91 21.07 -5.31 13.64
CA SER A 91 21.17 -4.41 12.47
C SER A 91 21.50 -5.16 11.17
N TRP A 92 22.44 -6.12 11.22
CA TRP A 92 22.77 -6.94 10.05
C TRP A 92 21.59 -7.80 9.57
N GLN A 93 20.81 -8.36 10.49
CA GLN A 93 19.63 -9.15 10.15
C GLN A 93 18.55 -8.29 9.47
N LYS A 94 18.36 -7.05 9.93
CA LYS A 94 17.46 -6.08 9.29
C LYS A 94 17.90 -5.79 7.86
N VAL A 95 19.20 -5.55 7.64
CA VAL A 95 19.75 -5.34 6.29
C VAL A 95 19.49 -6.56 5.39
N GLY A 96 19.73 -7.78 5.90
CA GLY A 96 19.44 -9.01 5.18
C GLY A 96 17.97 -9.15 4.78
N VAL A 97 17.04 -8.84 5.70
CA VAL A 97 15.60 -8.86 5.42
C VAL A 97 15.23 -7.83 4.34
N TYR A 98 15.73 -6.59 4.45
CA TYR A 98 15.48 -5.56 3.44
C TYR A 98 16.01 -5.96 2.06
N LEU A 99 17.25 -6.45 1.99
CA LEU A 99 17.86 -6.88 0.73
C LEU A 99 17.11 -8.06 0.13
N GLY A 100 16.70 -9.04 0.96
CA GLY A 100 15.91 -10.18 0.53
C GLY A 100 14.56 -9.76 -0.08
N PHE A 101 13.82 -8.86 0.59
CA PHE A 101 12.57 -8.33 0.03
C PHE A 101 12.79 -7.54 -1.26
N PHE A 102 13.85 -6.72 -1.32
CA PHE A 102 14.18 -5.98 -2.54
C PHE A 102 14.45 -6.92 -3.72
N LEU A 103 15.28 -7.96 -3.52
CA LEU A 103 15.56 -8.95 -4.55
C LEU A 103 14.32 -9.73 -4.96
N ALA A 104 13.47 -10.13 -4.02
CA ALA A 104 12.22 -10.82 -4.32
C ALA A 104 11.28 -9.96 -5.16
N LEU A 105 11.16 -8.66 -4.84
CA LEU A 105 10.33 -7.72 -5.57
C LEU A 105 10.88 -7.43 -6.98
N LEU A 106 12.21 -7.29 -7.11
CA LEU A 106 12.89 -7.18 -8.39
C LEU A 106 12.65 -8.43 -9.25
N TYR A 107 12.76 -9.62 -8.68
CA TYR A 107 12.57 -10.88 -9.41
C TYR A 107 11.12 -11.05 -9.85
N ALA A 108 10.16 -10.72 -9.00
CA ALA A 108 8.73 -10.71 -9.35
C ALA A 108 8.45 -9.73 -10.50
N PHE A 109 9.07 -8.54 -10.48
CA PHE A 109 8.96 -7.57 -11.57
C PHE A 109 9.54 -8.11 -12.88
N VAL A 110 10.72 -8.72 -12.85
CA VAL A 110 11.35 -9.33 -14.04
C VAL A 110 10.49 -10.45 -14.62
N ILE A 111 9.95 -11.34 -13.78
CA ILE A 111 9.04 -12.41 -14.24
C ILE A 111 7.78 -11.83 -14.87
N ALA A 112 7.16 -10.85 -14.21
CA ALA A 112 5.95 -10.21 -14.72
C ALA A 112 6.20 -9.52 -16.07
N LEU A 113 7.34 -8.83 -16.21
CA LEU A 113 7.74 -8.20 -17.47
C LEU A 113 8.01 -9.25 -18.56
N GLY A 114 8.70 -10.33 -18.22
CA GLY A 114 8.98 -11.44 -19.14
C GLY A 114 7.73 -12.23 -19.56
N ALA A 115 6.65 -12.18 -18.79
CA ALA A 115 5.35 -12.76 -19.18
C ALA A 115 4.54 -11.84 -20.12
N LEU A 116 4.92 -10.57 -20.23
CA LEU A 116 4.21 -9.53 -20.99
C LEU A 116 4.86 -9.25 -22.36
N LEU A 117 6.16 -9.51 -22.48
CA LEU A 117 6.95 -9.48 -23.72
C LEU A 117 6.85 -10.81 -24.47
#